data_AF-A0A2G8KED6-F1
#
_entry.id   AF-A0A2G8KED6-F1
#
_cell.length_a   1.000
_cell.length_b   1.000
_cell.length_c   1.000
_cell.angle_alpha   90.00
_cell.angle_beta   90.00
_cell.angle_gamma   90.00
#
_symmetry.space_group_name_H-M   'P 1'
#
loop_
_entity.id
_entity.type
_entity.pdbx_description
1 polymer ?
#
loop_
_entity_poly.entity_id
_entity_poly.type
_entity_poly.pdbx_seq_one_letter_code
_entity_poly.pdbx_strand_id
1 'polypeptide(L)'
;MKPKAKFVTIVRNPVTHFSSAVNFFNLTERLNMSGNIYSPDFAFSTLLERIVQSNHPFCRSAYNGQMRDLGQFYNESDLSREVIAERIKLLDEQFDLVLLQDYFDESLILLRREMFWSFEDIVYKSKNVRKRKRELPRQHHIDVITKWNYVDVMLYKYFKEVLQKKIKEYGPSFGEDLRHFRRVKTEVLNLCQKKPKSEGCHDFQMNVPSYTILSINQENKTLARELLQNKRMMRTNLTLF
;
A
#
# COMPACT_ATOMS: atom_id res chain seq x y z
N MET A 1 -21.76 13.65 1.43
CA MET A 1 -20.64 13.14 0.60
C MET A 1 -20.79 13.65 -0.82
N LYS A 2 -19.68 13.91 -1.54
CA LYS A 2 -19.77 14.24 -2.97
C LYS A 2 -20.29 13.01 -3.74
N PRO A 3 -21.34 13.14 -4.55
CA PRO A 3 -21.79 12.03 -5.39
C PRO A 3 -20.64 11.65 -6.34
N LYS A 4 -20.33 10.34 -6.42
CA LYS A 4 -19.25 9.72 -7.23
C LYS A 4 -17.82 9.79 -6.67
N ALA A 5 -17.60 10.21 -5.43
CA ALA A 5 -16.28 10.04 -4.80
C ALA A 5 -15.96 8.54 -4.65
N LYS A 6 -14.71 8.16 -4.94
CA LYS A 6 -14.18 6.80 -4.75
C LYS A 6 -13.37 6.74 -3.46
N PHE A 7 -13.69 5.79 -2.59
CA PHE A 7 -13.00 5.55 -1.34
C PHE A 7 -12.05 4.39 -1.51
N VAL A 8 -10.76 4.67 -1.31
CA VAL A 8 -9.70 3.68 -1.45
C VAL A 8 -8.80 3.70 -0.22
N THR A 9 -8.31 2.53 0.16
CA THR A 9 -7.33 2.39 1.24
C THR A 9 -6.34 1.28 0.90
N ILE A 10 -5.33 1.07 1.74
CA ILE A 10 -4.31 0.05 1.55
C ILE A 10 -4.04 -0.68 2.87
N VAL A 11 -3.92 -1.99 2.78
CA VAL A 11 -3.50 -2.86 3.89
C VAL A 11 -2.30 -3.70 3.48
N ARG A 12 -1.58 -4.25 4.47
CA ARG A 12 -0.31 -4.93 4.33
C ARG A 12 -0.31 -6.19 5.20
N ASN A 13 0.47 -7.19 4.80
CA ASN A 13 0.70 -8.37 5.62
C ASN A 13 1.08 -7.96 7.06
N PRO A 14 0.32 -8.41 8.09
CA PRO A 14 0.46 -7.91 9.46
C PRO A 14 1.84 -8.11 10.07
N VAL A 15 2.54 -9.20 9.72
CA VAL A 15 3.89 -9.48 10.24
C VAL A 15 4.90 -8.49 9.67
N THR A 16 4.82 -8.22 8.37
CA THR A 16 5.68 -7.24 7.73
C THR A 16 5.31 -5.80 8.11
N HIS A 17 4.03 -5.53 8.38
CA HIS A 17 3.53 -4.27 8.90
C HIS A 17 4.08 -4.00 10.30
N PHE A 18 3.92 -4.95 11.24
CA PHE A 18 4.51 -4.90 12.58
C PHE A 18 6.01 -4.62 12.52
N SER A 19 6.75 -5.39 11.72
CA SER A 19 8.18 -5.21 11.53
C SER A 19 8.53 -3.84 10.95
N SER A 20 7.66 -3.27 10.12
CA SER A 20 7.80 -1.92 9.59
C SER A 20 7.63 -0.89 10.68
N ALA A 21 6.53 -0.95 11.44
CA ALA A 21 6.19 -0.02 12.50
C ALA A 21 7.26 0.01 13.60
N VAL A 22 7.69 -1.16 14.10
CA VAL A 22 8.70 -1.26 15.17
C VAL A 22 10.01 -0.58 14.77
N ASN A 23 10.48 -0.78 13.54
CA ASN A 23 11.72 -0.16 13.07
C ASN A 23 11.53 1.30 12.68
N PHE A 24 10.40 1.67 12.05
CA PHE A 24 10.19 3.04 11.58
C PHE A 24 10.04 4.01 12.76
N PHE A 25 9.36 3.59 13.82
CA PHE A 25 9.17 4.39 15.03
C PHE A 25 10.24 4.16 16.11
N ASN A 26 11.27 3.35 15.84
CA ASN A 26 12.29 2.95 16.82
C ASN A 26 11.70 2.45 18.15
N LEU A 27 10.66 1.60 18.09
CA LEU A 27 9.93 1.18 19.28
C LEU A 27 10.79 0.43 20.29
N THR A 28 11.78 -0.34 19.84
CA THR A 28 12.70 -1.04 20.76
C THR A 28 13.45 -0.05 21.64
N GLU A 29 14.03 1.00 21.05
CA GLU A 29 14.74 2.06 21.77
C GLU A 29 13.79 2.83 22.70
N ARG A 30 12.63 3.26 22.18
CA ARG A 30 11.63 4.02 22.96
C ARG A 30 11.07 3.24 24.15
N LEU A 31 11.07 1.91 24.06
CA LEU A 31 10.62 1.02 25.11
C LEU A 31 11.78 0.48 25.95
N ASN A 32 12.96 1.11 25.90
CA ASN A 32 14.15 0.72 26.66
C ASN A 32 14.53 -0.76 26.48
N MET A 33 14.44 -1.24 25.23
CA MET A 33 14.89 -2.57 24.82
C MET A 33 16.09 -2.44 23.90
N SER A 34 17.12 -3.23 24.18
CA SER A 34 18.26 -3.40 23.31
C SER A 34 18.03 -4.53 22.29
N GLY A 35 18.86 -4.56 21.26
CA GLY A 35 18.85 -5.62 20.26
C GLY A 35 18.06 -5.27 19.00
N ASN A 36 18.16 -6.19 18.04
CA ASN A 36 17.57 -6.07 16.72
C ASN A 36 16.47 -7.12 16.58
N ILE A 37 15.26 -6.73 16.15
CA ILE A 37 14.12 -7.65 15.97
C ILE A 37 14.39 -8.77 14.94
N TYR A 38 15.44 -8.61 14.13
CA TYR A 38 15.94 -9.62 13.20
C TYR A 38 16.97 -10.58 13.80
N SER A 39 17.24 -10.48 15.11
CA SER A 39 18.09 -11.43 15.83
C SER A 39 17.29 -12.70 16.17
N PRO A 40 17.88 -13.91 16.03
CA PRO A 40 17.23 -15.16 16.39
C PRO A 40 16.74 -15.19 17.85
N ASP A 41 17.46 -14.54 18.77
CA ASP A 41 17.17 -14.58 20.21
C ASP A 41 16.45 -13.31 20.71
N PHE A 42 15.84 -12.54 19.81
CA PHE A 42 15.10 -11.34 20.21
C PHE A 42 13.85 -11.69 21.03
N ALA A 43 13.72 -11.07 22.21
CA ALA A 43 12.62 -11.32 23.14
C ALA A 43 11.30 -10.66 22.68
N PHE A 44 10.63 -11.25 21.68
CA PHE A 44 9.37 -10.72 21.14
C PHE A 44 8.29 -10.60 22.22
N SER A 45 8.11 -11.61 23.08
CA SER A 45 7.10 -11.56 24.14
C SER A 45 7.24 -10.32 25.03
N THR A 46 8.46 -9.97 25.42
CA THR A 46 8.75 -8.75 26.20
C THR A 46 8.47 -7.48 25.40
N LEU A 47 8.79 -7.44 24.11
CA LEU A 47 8.45 -6.29 23.25
C LEU A 47 6.94 -6.10 23.16
N LEU A 48 6.19 -7.18 22.93
CA LEU A 48 4.74 -7.12 22.81
C LEU A 48 4.09 -6.63 24.12
N GLU A 49 4.53 -7.17 25.26
CA GLU A 49 4.07 -6.72 26.58
C GLU A 49 4.34 -5.22 26.80
N ARG A 50 5.55 -4.76 26.50
CA ARG A 50 5.90 -3.34 26.64
C ARG A 50 5.12 -2.43 25.69
N ILE A 51 4.77 -2.90 24.49
CA ILE A 51 3.94 -2.13 23.55
C ILE A 51 2.54 -1.92 24.14
N VAL A 52 1.92 -2.95 24.73
CA VAL A 52 0.57 -2.83 25.35
C VAL A 52 0.60 -1.93 26.58
N GLN A 53 1.65 -2.04 27.42
CA GLN A 53 1.79 -1.24 28.63
C GLN A 53 2.17 0.23 28.36
N SER A 54 2.58 0.55 27.13
CA SER A 54 3.06 1.89 26.79
C SER A 54 1.94 2.82 26.35
N ASN A 55 1.93 4.02 26.92
CA ASN A 55 1.09 5.13 26.43
C ASN A 55 1.70 5.85 25.21
N HIS A 56 2.84 5.38 24.68
CA HIS A 56 3.50 6.03 23.55
C HIS A 56 2.61 5.94 22.30
N PRO A 57 2.26 7.05 21.62
CA PRO A 57 1.29 7.05 20.52
C PRO A 57 1.67 6.09 19.38
N PHE A 58 2.95 6.00 19.02
CA PHE A 58 3.44 5.08 17.98
C PHE A 58 3.30 3.58 18.29
N CYS A 59 3.10 3.19 19.55
CA CYS A 59 2.87 1.78 19.91
C CYS A 59 1.57 1.25 19.29
N ARG A 60 0.58 2.13 19.10
CA ARG A 60 -0.72 1.80 18.50
C ARG A 60 -0.59 1.35 17.04
N SER A 61 0.43 1.79 16.32
CA SER A 61 0.68 1.36 14.93
C SER A 61 1.22 -0.07 14.84
N ALA A 62 1.76 -0.63 15.93
CA ALA A 62 2.29 -1.99 15.93
C ALA A 62 1.26 -3.05 16.34
N TYR A 63 0.21 -2.68 17.07
CA TYR A 63 -0.80 -3.61 17.60
C TYR A 63 -2.18 -3.39 16.96
N ASN A 64 -2.59 -4.31 16.07
CA ASN A 64 -3.81 -4.20 15.26
C ASN A 64 -3.94 -2.80 14.62
N GLY A 65 -2.79 -2.25 14.22
CA GLY A 65 -2.67 -0.84 13.85
C GLY A 65 -3.44 -0.51 12.59
N GLN A 66 -3.54 -1.44 11.64
CA GLN A 66 -4.23 -1.18 10.37
C GLN A 66 -5.74 -1.09 10.58
N MET A 67 -6.31 -2.00 11.37
CA MET A 67 -7.72 -1.92 11.74
C MET A 67 -8.04 -0.62 12.50
N ARG A 68 -7.13 -0.18 13.38
CA ARG A 68 -7.27 1.10 14.11
C ARG A 68 -7.18 2.32 13.19
N ASP A 69 -6.26 2.31 12.24
CA ASP A 69 -6.10 3.37 11.24
C ASP A 69 -7.36 3.49 10.34
N LEU A 70 -8.09 2.39 10.15
CA LEU A 70 -9.40 2.37 9.48
C LEU A 70 -10.57 2.79 10.40
N GLY A 71 -10.26 3.38 11.55
CA GLY A 71 -11.24 3.96 12.47
C GLY A 71 -12.05 2.93 13.27
N GLN A 72 -11.62 1.68 13.32
CA GLN A 72 -12.29 0.61 14.07
C GLN A 72 -11.61 0.33 15.41
N PHE A 73 -12.36 -0.29 16.34
CA PHE A 73 -11.88 -0.85 17.62
C PHE A 73 -11.01 0.08 18.48
N TYR A 74 -11.63 1.13 19.04
CA TYR A 74 -10.98 1.99 20.03
C TYR A 74 -10.79 1.30 21.39
N ASN A 75 -11.65 0.33 21.73
CA ASN A 75 -11.63 -0.44 22.97
C ASN A 75 -11.45 -1.94 22.67
N GLU A 76 -10.55 -2.60 23.41
CA GLU A 76 -10.21 -4.02 23.22
C GLU A 76 -11.24 -5.00 23.81
N SER A 77 -12.30 -4.50 24.44
CA SER A 77 -13.39 -5.32 24.99
C SER A 77 -14.22 -6.03 23.91
N ASP A 78 -14.19 -5.53 22.67
CA ASP A 78 -15.11 -5.92 21.60
C ASP A 78 -14.42 -6.79 20.53
N LEU A 79 -13.43 -7.60 20.92
CA LEU A 79 -12.61 -8.40 20.01
C LEU A 79 -13.14 -9.83 19.76
N SER A 80 -14.45 -10.06 19.88
CA SER A 80 -15.01 -11.35 19.47
C SER A 80 -14.83 -11.55 17.96
N ARG A 81 -14.74 -12.81 17.53
CA ARG A 81 -14.55 -13.14 16.12
C ARG A 81 -15.68 -12.59 15.25
N GLU A 82 -16.89 -12.63 15.78
CA GLU A 82 -18.12 -12.19 15.12
C GLU A 82 -18.10 -10.68 14.89
N VAL A 83 -17.75 -9.90 15.92
CA VAL A 83 -17.66 -8.44 15.80
C VAL A 83 -16.55 -8.05 14.83
N ILE A 84 -15.39 -8.72 14.87
CA ILE A 84 -14.32 -8.43 13.90
C ILE A 84 -14.77 -8.73 12.47
N ALA A 85 -15.46 -9.85 12.24
CA ALA A 85 -15.99 -10.19 10.92
C ALA A 85 -17.03 -9.17 10.44
N GLU A 86 -17.90 -8.67 11.33
CA GLU A 86 -18.86 -7.61 11.02
C GLU A 86 -18.17 -6.30 10.63
N ARG A 87 -17.14 -5.87 11.39
CA ARG A 87 -16.38 -4.65 11.05
C ARG A 87 -15.64 -4.79 9.73
N ILE A 88 -15.07 -5.97 9.43
CA ILE A 88 -14.42 -6.22 8.14
C ILE A 88 -15.42 -6.08 6.98
N LYS A 89 -16.63 -6.63 7.12
CA LYS A 89 -17.69 -6.46 6.11
C LYS A 89 -18.11 -5.01 5.94
N LEU A 90 -18.25 -4.28 7.05
CA LEU A 90 -18.54 -2.84 7.00
C LEU A 90 -17.46 -2.07 6.22
N LEU A 91 -16.19 -2.41 6.41
CA LEU A 91 -15.10 -1.81 5.65
C LEU A 91 -15.18 -2.16 4.15
N ASP A 92 -15.52 -3.40 3.80
CA ASP A 92 -15.70 -3.82 2.40
C ASP A 92 -16.84 -3.06 1.71
N GLU A 93 -17.91 -2.73 2.45
CA GLU A 93 -19.01 -1.90 1.95
C GLU A 93 -18.64 -0.41 1.83
N GLN A 94 -17.73 0.08 2.66
CA GLN A 94 -17.33 1.50 2.69
C GLN A 94 -16.28 1.86 1.64
N PHE A 95 -15.39 0.94 1.30
CA PHE A 95 -14.30 1.17 0.35
C PHE A 95 -14.61 0.55 -1.02
N ASP A 96 -14.56 1.36 -2.08
CA ASP A 96 -14.66 0.87 -3.45
C ASP A 96 -13.51 -0.10 -3.81
N LEU A 97 -12.32 0.16 -3.23
CA LEU A 97 -11.14 -0.70 -3.40
C LEU A 97 -10.20 -0.64 -2.20
N VAL A 98 -9.87 -1.81 -1.66
CA VAL A 98 -8.77 -1.99 -0.70
C VAL A 98 -7.57 -2.61 -1.41
N LEU A 99 -6.47 -1.87 -1.46
CA LEU A 99 -5.21 -2.32 -2.05
C LEU A 99 -4.44 -3.20 -1.07
N LEU A 100 -3.65 -4.14 -1.59
CA LEU A 100 -2.69 -4.91 -0.78
C LEU A 100 -1.26 -4.49 -1.10
N GLN A 101 -0.51 -4.03 -0.10
CA GLN A 101 0.89 -3.61 -0.25
C GLN A 101 1.80 -4.73 -0.79
N ASP A 102 1.52 -6.00 -0.45
CA ASP A 102 2.31 -7.15 -0.94
C ASP A 102 2.00 -7.51 -2.41
N TYR A 103 0.87 -7.00 -2.92
CA TYR A 103 0.39 -7.16 -4.30
C TYR A 103 0.14 -5.77 -4.91
N PHE A 104 1.06 -4.84 -4.65
CA PHE A 104 0.81 -3.42 -4.93
C PHE A 104 0.65 -3.15 -6.43
N ASP A 105 1.46 -3.79 -7.28
CA ASP A 105 1.31 -3.64 -8.74
C ASP A 105 -0.05 -4.17 -9.21
N GLU A 106 -0.46 -5.34 -8.73
CA GLU A 106 -1.75 -5.95 -9.03
C GLU A 106 -2.92 -5.06 -8.56
N SER A 107 -2.80 -4.49 -7.36
CA SER A 107 -3.79 -3.60 -6.77
C SER A 107 -3.91 -2.30 -7.57
N LEU A 108 -2.80 -1.77 -8.08
CA LEU A 108 -2.80 -0.57 -8.93
C LEU A 108 -3.46 -0.80 -10.30
N ILE A 109 -3.35 -2.00 -10.87
CA ILE A 109 -4.11 -2.35 -12.10
C ILE A 109 -5.61 -2.27 -11.85
N LEU A 110 -6.09 -2.75 -10.70
CA LEU A 110 -7.49 -2.64 -10.33
C LEU A 110 -7.90 -1.20 -10.06
N LEU A 111 -7.06 -0.44 -9.32
CA LEU A 111 -7.30 0.98 -9.05
C LEU A 111 -7.40 1.79 -10.35
N ARG A 112 -6.51 1.52 -11.31
CA ARG A 112 -6.54 2.14 -12.63
C ARG A 112 -7.90 1.98 -13.30
N ARG A 113 -8.46 0.77 -13.26
CA ARG A 113 -9.78 0.47 -13.85
C ARG A 113 -10.90 1.18 -13.09
N GLU A 114 -10.84 1.19 -11.75
CA GLU A 114 -11.82 1.85 -10.89
C GLU A 114 -11.88 3.37 -11.10
N MET A 115 -10.73 3.99 -11.36
CA MET A 115 -10.56 5.43 -11.54
C MET A 115 -10.62 5.89 -13.01
N PHE A 116 -10.75 4.97 -13.97
CA PHE A 116 -10.64 5.23 -15.41
C PHE A 116 -9.33 5.93 -15.81
N TRP A 117 -8.23 5.48 -15.19
CA TRP A 117 -6.89 6.02 -15.40
C TRP A 117 -6.13 5.29 -16.51
N SER A 118 -5.12 5.99 -17.03
CA SER A 118 -4.11 5.43 -17.92
C SER A 118 -3.05 4.63 -17.13
N PHE A 119 -2.13 3.94 -17.82
CA PHE A 119 -1.05 3.20 -17.14
C PHE A 119 0.00 4.14 -16.55
N GLU A 120 0.13 5.32 -17.14
CA GLU A 120 1.03 6.39 -16.74
C GLU A 120 0.60 7.01 -15.41
N ASP A 121 -0.72 7.16 -15.20
CA ASP A 121 -1.31 7.73 -13.97
C ASP A 121 -1.04 6.89 -12.71
N ILE A 122 -0.73 5.59 -12.88
CA ILE A 122 -0.46 4.67 -11.76
C ILE A 122 1.03 4.37 -11.59
N VAL A 123 1.92 5.06 -12.31
CA VAL A 123 3.36 4.89 -12.14
C VAL A 123 3.79 5.46 -10.79
N TYR A 124 4.59 4.69 -10.05
CA TYR A 124 5.11 5.09 -8.75
C TYR A 124 6.60 4.77 -8.63
N LYS A 125 7.28 5.53 -7.76
CA LYS A 125 8.64 5.23 -7.30
C LYS A 125 8.59 4.73 -5.87
N SER A 126 9.14 3.56 -5.61
CA SER A 126 9.20 3.03 -4.25
C SER A 126 10.11 3.91 -3.38
N LYS A 127 9.57 4.34 -2.24
CA LYS A 127 10.29 5.07 -1.18
C LYS A 127 10.31 4.23 0.09
N ASN A 128 11.22 4.56 1.01
CA ASN A 128 11.40 3.83 2.29
C ASN A 128 11.65 2.32 2.11
N VAL A 129 12.17 1.92 0.95
CA VAL A 129 12.61 0.55 0.70
C VAL A 129 13.90 0.32 1.46
N ARG A 130 13.91 -0.70 2.32
CA ARG A 130 15.12 -1.06 3.04
C ARG A 130 16.14 -1.62 2.06
N LYS A 131 17.40 -1.16 2.19
CA LYS A 131 18.53 -1.62 1.35
C LYS A 131 18.70 -3.14 1.33
N ARG A 132 18.31 -3.83 2.42
CA ARG A 132 18.22 -5.29 2.50
C ARG A 132 16.85 -5.68 3.04
N LYS A 133 16.15 -6.57 2.34
CA LYS A 133 14.96 -7.23 2.87
C LYS A 133 15.41 -8.08 4.05
N ARG A 134 14.97 -7.72 5.27
CA ARG A 134 15.23 -8.48 6.48
C ARG A 134 13.95 -9.20 6.85
N GLU A 135 14.03 -10.52 6.86
CA GLU A 135 12.93 -11.39 7.29
C GLU A 135 13.17 -11.77 8.74
N LEU A 136 12.08 -12.09 9.44
CA LEU A 136 12.20 -12.57 10.82
C LEU A 136 12.90 -13.93 10.79
N PRO A 137 13.91 -14.14 11.64
CA PRO A 137 14.83 -15.27 11.51
C PRO A 137 14.24 -16.62 11.96
N ARG A 138 13.13 -16.62 12.70
CA ARG A 138 12.51 -17.83 13.27
C ARG A 138 11.00 -17.82 13.04
N GLN A 139 10.45 -18.99 12.71
CA GLN A 139 9.00 -19.17 12.52
C GLN A 139 8.21 -18.80 13.78
N HIS A 140 8.72 -19.18 14.96
CA HIS A 140 8.14 -18.77 16.25
C HIS A 140 7.90 -17.25 16.36
N HIS A 141 8.81 -16.40 15.85
CA HIS A 141 8.61 -14.95 15.88
C HIS A 141 7.41 -14.52 15.03
N ILE A 142 7.28 -15.13 13.85
CA ILE A 142 6.16 -14.91 12.94
C ILE A 142 4.85 -15.33 13.62
N ASP A 143 4.84 -16.49 14.27
CA ASP A 143 3.64 -17.05 14.90
C ASP A 143 3.16 -16.18 16.07
N VAL A 144 4.09 -15.75 16.93
CA VAL A 144 3.80 -14.85 18.06
C VAL A 144 3.22 -13.52 17.57
N ILE A 145 3.83 -12.90 16.55
CA ILE A 145 3.34 -11.63 15.99
C ILE A 145 1.97 -11.83 15.30
N THR A 146 1.80 -12.94 14.58
CA THR A 146 0.54 -13.26 13.87
C THR A 146 -0.60 -13.46 14.86
N LYS A 147 -0.35 -14.21 15.95
CA LYS A 147 -1.35 -14.43 17.00
C LYS A 147 -1.71 -13.14 17.72
N TRP A 148 -0.72 -12.28 17.99
CA TRP A 148 -0.95 -11.02 18.69
C TRP A 148 -1.70 -10.01 17.80
N ASN A 149 -1.35 -9.90 16.51
CA ASN A 149 -2.07 -9.05 15.54
C ASN A 149 -3.28 -9.76 14.88
N TYR A 150 -4.04 -10.54 15.64
CA TYR A 150 -5.09 -11.41 15.10
C TYR A 150 -6.16 -10.65 14.30
N VAL A 151 -6.50 -9.42 14.70
CA VAL A 151 -7.51 -8.59 14.03
C VAL A 151 -7.04 -8.19 12.64
N ASP A 152 -5.81 -7.67 12.55
CA ASP A 152 -5.19 -7.31 11.27
C ASP A 152 -4.95 -8.55 10.39
N VAL A 153 -4.73 -9.73 10.98
CA VAL A 153 -4.63 -11.01 10.25
C VAL A 153 -5.95 -11.38 9.60
N MET A 154 -7.08 -11.24 10.30
CA MET A 154 -8.39 -11.49 9.70
C MET A 154 -8.72 -10.47 8.62
N LEU A 155 -8.45 -9.19 8.86
CA LEU A 155 -8.59 -8.11 7.89
C LEU A 155 -7.82 -8.40 6.59
N TYR A 156 -6.53 -8.74 6.72
CA TYR A 156 -5.67 -9.00 5.57
C TYR A 156 -6.11 -10.24 4.79
N LYS A 157 -6.50 -11.32 5.48
CA LYS A 157 -6.97 -12.56 4.83
C LYS A 157 -8.22 -12.28 3.99
N TYR A 158 -9.20 -11.57 4.56
CA TYR A 158 -10.42 -11.22 3.85
C TYR A 158 -10.14 -10.39 2.60
N PHE A 159 -9.39 -9.29 2.71
CA PHE A 159 -9.12 -8.44 1.55
C PHE A 159 -8.18 -9.09 0.52
N LYS A 160 -7.40 -10.10 0.90
CA LYS A 160 -6.66 -10.94 -0.05
C LYS A 160 -7.58 -11.79 -0.90
N GLU A 161 -8.62 -12.38 -0.31
CA GLU A 161 -9.64 -13.13 -1.05
C GLU A 161 -10.44 -12.19 -1.98
N VAL A 162 -10.81 -11.00 -1.49
CA VAL A 162 -11.47 -9.95 -2.31
C VAL A 162 -10.59 -9.55 -3.49
N LEU A 163 -9.29 -9.30 -3.27
CA LEU A 163 -8.35 -8.97 -4.33
C LEU A 163 -8.31 -10.07 -5.40
N GLN A 164 -8.17 -11.33 -4.96
CA GLN A 164 -8.13 -12.49 -5.87
C GLN A 164 -9.41 -12.61 -6.70
N LYS A 165 -10.58 -12.37 -6.08
CA LYS A 165 -11.86 -12.33 -6.77
C LYS A 165 -11.90 -11.23 -7.83
N LYS A 166 -11.52 -9.98 -7.49
CA LYS A 166 -11.47 -8.86 -8.43
C LYS A 166 -10.49 -9.11 -9.59
N ILE A 167 -9.33 -9.75 -9.33
CA ILE A 167 -8.39 -10.16 -10.39
C ILE A 167 -9.04 -11.18 -11.33
N LYS A 168 -9.76 -12.18 -10.79
CA LYS A 168 -10.47 -13.17 -11.61
C LYS A 168 -11.57 -12.51 -12.46
N GLU A 169 -12.31 -11.57 -11.88
CA GLU A 169 -13.35 -10.78 -12.59
C GLU A 169 -12.77 -9.83 -13.64
N TYR A 170 -11.54 -9.35 -13.45
CA TYR A 170 -10.86 -8.53 -14.45
C TYR A 170 -10.73 -9.26 -15.78
N GLY A 171 -10.53 -10.59 -15.72
CA GLY A 171 -10.49 -11.47 -16.87
C GLY A 171 -9.07 -11.77 -17.38
N PRO A 172 -8.95 -12.51 -18.49
CA PRO A 172 -7.69 -13.08 -18.97
C PRO A 172 -6.65 -12.02 -19.38
N SER A 173 -7.07 -10.79 -19.70
CA SER A 173 -6.15 -9.69 -20.02
C SER A 173 -5.35 -9.18 -18.83
N PHE A 174 -5.74 -9.49 -17.58
CA PHE A 174 -5.07 -8.99 -16.38
C PHE A 174 -3.56 -9.25 -16.40
N GLY A 175 -3.15 -10.45 -16.80
CA GLY A 175 -1.74 -10.83 -16.85
C GLY A 175 -0.95 -10.03 -17.89
N GLU A 176 -1.57 -9.68 -19.01
CA GLU A 176 -0.95 -8.83 -20.04
C GLU A 176 -0.83 -7.39 -19.56
N ASP A 177 -1.90 -6.83 -19.00
CA ASP A 177 -1.93 -5.48 -18.45
C ASP A 177 -0.92 -5.29 -17.33
N LEU A 178 -0.78 -6.28 -16.44
CA LEU A 178 0.22 -6.27 -15.38
C LEU A 178 1.66 -6.26 -15.94
N ARG A 179 1.93 -7.06 -16.98
CA ARG A 179 3.24 -7.06 -17.65
C ARG A 179 3.49 -5.75 -18.40
N HIS A 180 2.47 -5.18 -19.01
CA HIS A 180 2.56 -3.88 -19.67
C HIS A 180 2.87 -2.77 -18.65
N PHE A 181 2.11 -2.70 -17.56
CA PHE A 181 2.33 -1.74 -16.48
C PHE A 181 3.75 -1.82 -15.91
N ARG A 182 4.25 -3.02 -15.61
CA ARG A 182 5.62 -3.20 -15.10
C ARG A 182 6.70 -2.70 -16.07
N ARG A 183 6.48 -2.85 -17.39
CA ARG A 183 7.35 -2.29 -18.43
C ARG A 183 7.31 -0.76 -18.42
N VAL A 184 6.11 -0.17 -18.50
CA VAL A 184 5.91 1.29 -18.47
C VAL A 184 6.56 1.91 -17.22
N LYS A 185 6.30 1.34 -16.04
CA LYS A 185 6.91 1.77 -14.77
C LYS A 185 8.44 1.78 -14.85
N THR A 186 9.04 0.72 -15.39
CA THR A 186 10.50 0.59 -15.52
C THR A 186 11.07 1.64 -16.47
N GLU A 187 10.43 1.85 -17.62
CA GLU A 187 10.86 2.83 -18.62
C GLU A 187 10.79 4.26 -18.07
N VAL A 188 9.69 4.63 -17.42
CA VAL A 188 9.53 5.95 -16.79
C VAL A 188 10.58 6.17 -15.71
N LEU A 189 10.79 5.20 -14.81
CA LEU A 189 11.79 5.33 -13.75
C LEU A 189 13.22 5.46 -14.31
N ASN A 190 13.56 4.72 -15.36
CA ASN A 190 14.86 4.82 -16.03
C ASN A 190 15.06 6.19 -16.69
N LEU A 191 14.02 6.74 -17.32
CA LEU A 191 14.05 8.09 -17.88
C LEU A 191 14.27 9.13 -16.78
N CYS A 192 13.53 9.04 -15.67
CA CYS A 192 13.68 9.96 -14.55
C CYS A 192 15.01 9.83 -13.79
N GLN A 193 15.68 8.68 -13.86
CA GLN A 193 17.04 8.53 -13.36
C GLN A 193 18.07 9.23 -14.27
N LYS A 194 17.91 9.08 -15.60
CA LYS A 194 18.83 9.69 -16.59
C LYS A 194 18.64 11.19 -16.73
N LYS A 195 17.40 11.66 -16.60
CA LYS A 195 17.01 13.07 -16.77
C LYS A 195 16.21 13.53 -15.54
N PRO A 196 16.85 13.68 -14.38
CA PRO A 196 16.14 14.02 -13.14
C PRO A 196 15.43 15.38 -13.19
N LYS A 197 15.85 16.29 -14.08
CA LYS A 197 15.26 17.62 -14.26
C LYS A 197 14.17 17.68 -15.35
N SER A 198 13.83 16.57 -16.01
CA SER A 198 12.73 16.58 -16.97
C SER A 198 11.39 16.74 -16.26
N GLU A 199 10.45 17.40 -16.94
CA GLU A 199 9.08 17.58 -16.48
C GLU A 199 8.42 16.23 -16.10
N GLY A 200 7.67 16.21 -14.99
CA GLY A 200 7.09 15.00 -14.40
C GLY A 200 8.05 14.11 -13.60
N CYS A 201 9.38 14.27 -13.73
CA CYS A 201 10.34 13.50 -12.93
C CYS A 201 10.65 14.11 -11.56
N HIS A 202 10.34 15.40 -11.38
CA HIS A 202 10.46 16.11 -10.12
C HIS A 202 9.53 15.52 -9.04
N ASP A 203 8.33 15.08 -9.43
CA ASP A 203 7.34 14.53 -8.50
C ASP A 203 7.81 13.22 -7.86
N PHE A 204 8.62 12.43 -8.57
CA PHE A 204 9.28 11.24 -8.01
C PHE A 204 10.43 11.57 -7.04
N GLN A 205 10.88 12.82 -6.97
CA GLN A 205 11.94 13.29 -6.07
C GLN A 205 11.35 13.85 -4.78
N MET A 206 10.21 14.55 -4.85
CA MET A 206 9.58 15.15 -3.68
C MET A 206 9.23 14.09 -2.63
N ASN A 207 9.81 14.19 -1.43
CA ASN A 207 9.23 13.53 -0.26
C ASN A 207 7.92 14.24 -0.01
N VAL A 208 6.80 13.59 -0.28
CA VAL A 208 5.47 14.13 0.08
C VAL A 208 5.42 14.03 1.61
N PRO A 209 5.64 15.13 2.36
CA PRO A 209 5.91 15.06 3.80
C PRO A 209 4.65 14.78 4.62
N SER A 210 3.48 14.89 4.00
CA SER A 210 2.18 14.74 4.62
C SER A 210 1.14 14.51 3.53
N TYR A 211 0.09 13.75 3.84
CA TYR A 211 -1.08 13.54 2.99
C TYR A 211 -1.84 14.85 2.75
N THR A 212 -1.27 15.77 1.98
CA THR A 212 -2.07 16.73 1.25
C THR A 212 -2.36 16.05 -0.06
N ILE A 213 -3.59 15.57 -0.23
CA ILE A 213 -4.16 15.35 -1.56
C ILE A 213 -3.92 16.68 -2.28
N LEU A 214 -2.88 16.75 -3.10
CA LEU A 214 -2.75 17.80 -4.09
C LEU A 214 -4.06 17.71 -4.85
N SER A 215 -4.88 18.75 -4.71
CA SER A 215 -5.99 19.00 -5.60
C SER A 215 -5.47 18.72 -7.00
N ILE A 216 -5.96 17.66 -7.63
CA ILE A 216 -5.69 17.38 -9.04
C ILE A 216 -6.30 18.56 -9.77
N ASN A 217 -5.52 19.63 -9.95
CA ASN A 217 -5.90 20.76 -10.78
C ASN A 217 -6.07 20.18 -12.19
N GLN A 218 -7.23 20.47 -12.79
CA GLN A 218 -7.62 20.03 -14.12
C GLN A 218 -6.60 20.40 -15.22
N GLU A 219 -5.62 21.26 -14.92
CA GLU A 219 -4.53 21.69 -15.80
C GLU A 219 -3.54 20.58 -16.17
N ASN A 220 -3.33 19.56 -15.31
CA ASN A 220 -2.34 18.50 -15.60
C ASN A 220 -2.78 17.51 -16.70
N LYS A 221 -4.03 17.57 -17.19
CA LYS A 221 -4.51 16.70 -18.29
C LYS A 221 -4.17 17.24 -19.69
N THR A 222 -3.87 18.53 -19.81
CA THR A 222 -3.69 19.17 -21.12
C THR A 222 -2.31 18.88 -21.70
N LEU A 223 -1.27 18.91 -20.88
CA LEU A 223 0.12 18.76 -21.34
C LEU A 223 0.48 17.32 -21.74
N ALA A 224 -0.05 16.32 -21.04
CA ALA A 224 0.13 14.91 -21.40
C ALA A 224 -0.52 14.58 -22.77
N ARG A 225 -1.60 15.28 -23.13
CA ARG A 225 -2.24 15.17 -24.46
C ARG A 225 -1.44 15.88 -25.55
N GLU A 226 -0.87 17.05 -25.26
CA GLU A 226 -0.05 17.81 -26.20
C GLU A 226 1.28 17.11 -26.53
N LEU A 227 1.92 16.48 -25.55
CA LEU A 227 3.14 15.68 -25.76
C LEU A 227 2.89 14.42 -26.60
N LEU A 228 1.65 13.92 -26.65
CA LEU A 228 1.25 12.78 -27.49
C LEU A 228 0.80 13.19 -28.90
N GLN A 229 0.21 14.39 -29.07
CA GLN A 229 -0.09 14.92 -30.40
C GLN A 229 1.19 15.18 -31.22
N ASN A 230 2.25 15.65 -30.57
CA ASN A 230 3.55 15.86 -31.21
C ASN A 230 4.30 14.56 -31.58
N LYS A 231 3.94 13.41 -31.00
CA LYS A 231 4.43 12.09 -31.45
C LYS A 231 3.57 11.42 -32.54
N ARG A 232 2.36 11.92 -32.80
CA ARG A 232 1.49 11.44 -33.89
C ARG A 232 1.78 12.09 -35.25
N MET A 233 2.65 13.10 -35.30
CA MET A 233 3.06 13.76 -36.55
C MET A 233 4.20 13.04 -37.30
N MET A 234 4.30 11.71 -37.18
CA MET A 234 5.14 10.85 -38.02
C MET A 234 4.50 9.47 -38.25
N ARG A 235 3.22 9.46 -38.66
CA ARG A 235 2.70 8.41 -39.54
C ARG A 235 1.85 9.08 -40.62
N THR A 236 2.52 9.28 -41.74
CA THR A 236 2.03 9.58 -43.07
C THR A 236 0.77 8.80 -43.43
N ASN A 237 -0.22 9.54 -43.94
CA ASN A 237 -1.26 9.19 -44.90
C ASN A 237 -1.61 7.70 -45.07
N LEU A 238 -2.81 7.34 -44.60
CA LEU A 238 -3.68 6.42 -45.33
C LEU A 238 -5.13 6.88 -45.17
N THR A 239 -5.57 7.68 -46.14
CA THR A 239 -6.95 7.78 -46.58
C THR A 239 -7.42 6.39 -46.99
N LEU A 240 -8.66 6.01 -46.69
CA LEU A 240 -9.49 5.11 -47.51
C LEU A 240 -10.95 5.16 -46.98
N PHE A 241 -11.84 5.44 -47.93
CA PHE A 241 -13.31 5.41 -47.99
C PHE A 241 -14.15 5.26 -46.73
#